data_AF-A0A946MGC1-F1
#
_entry.id   AF-A0A946MGC1-F1
#
_cell.length_a   1.000
_cell.length_b   1.000
_cell.length_c   1.000
_cell.angle_alpha   90.00
_cell.angle_beta   90.00
_cell.angle_gamma   90.00
#
_symmetry.space_group_name_H-M   'P 1'
#
loop_
_entity.id
_entity.type
_entity.pdbx_description
1 polymer ?
#
loop_
_entity_poly.entity_id
_entity_poly.type
_entity_poly.pdbx_seq_one_letter_code
_entity_poly.pdbx_strand_id
1 'polypeptide(L)'
;MSTDGLAVIAEIAIGLAGFSGILIVLTRPDGGFNSPERFKLRVLIFSSMGALFLAMIPFAVLDSGWSDHTSWRILGALVLIYTLYGLVSLPRISFELRRQYPDIFPLRLILTQVATHLGTLGLALPLCFSTSNNQQNLYTGALILILVHGAIAFVRLLFYRRH
;
A
#
# COMPACT_ATOMS: atom_id res chain seq x y z
N MET A 1 -2.77 -5.60 -23.89
CA MET A 1 -2.43 -5.67 -22.45
C MET A 1 -3.62 -6.30 -21.72
N SER A 2 -3.44 -7.31 -20.87
CA SER A 2 -4.56 -7.83 -20.05
C SER A 2 -4.82 -6.88 -18.89
N THR A 3 -5.69 -5.89 -19.14
CA THR A 3 -6.20 -4.91 -18.19
C THR A 3 -6.88 -5.55 -16.97
N ASP A 4 -7.31 -6.80 -17.13
CA ASP A 4 -8.05 -7.59 -16.15
C ASP A 4 -7.31 -7.70 -14.81
N GLY A 5 -5.98 -7.87 -14.83
CA GLY A 5 -5.20 -7.97 -13.59
C GLY A 5 -5.19 -6.68 -12.76
N LEU A 6 -5.11 -5.52 -13.43
CA LEU A 6 -5.14 -4.21 -12.76
C LEU A 6 -6.55 -3.88 -12.27
N ALA A 7 -7.58 -4.24 -13.03
CA ALA A 7 -8.97 -4.11 -12.61
C ALA A 7 -9.26 -4.92 -11.34
N VAL A 8 -8.81 -6.18 -11.29
CA VAL A 8 -8.93 -7.02 -10.08
C VAL A 8 -8.20 -6.40 -8.88
N ILE A 9 -6.99 -5.85 -9.07
CA ILE A 9 -6.28 -5.13 -8.00
C ILE A 9 -7.08 -3.93 -7.50
N ALA A 10 -7.67 -3.15 -8.42
CA ALA A 10 -8.51 -2.02 -8.07
C ALA A 10 -9.78 -2.45 -7.31
N GLU A 11 -10.43 -3.54 -7.73
CA GLU A 11 -11.61 -4.13 -7.06
C GLU A 11 -11.29 -4.61 -5.64
N ILE A 12 -10.15 -5.29 -5.46
CA ILE A 12 -9.70 -5.71 -4.13
C ILE A 12 -9.38 -4.48 -3.27
N ALA A 13 -8.70 -3.49 -3.84
CA ALA A 13 -8.32 -2.26 -3.15
C ALA A 13 -9.55 -1.46 -2.67
N ILE A 14 -10.56 -1.28 -3.53
CA ILE A 14 -11.80 -0.59 -3.17
C ILE A 14 -12.61 -1.40 -2.15
N GLY A 15 -12.63 -2.73 -2.25
CA GLY A 15 -13.26 -3.58 -1.24
C GLY A 15 -12.61 -3.43 0.14
N LEU A 16 -11.27 -3.42 0.18
CA LEU A 16 -10.50 -3.24 1.41
C LEU A 16 -10.73 -1.85 2.04
N ALA A 17 -10.73 -0.81 1.20
CA ALA A 17 -11.01 0.55 1.63
C ALA A 17 -12.47 0.73 2.10
N GLY A 18 -13.45 0.20 1.36
CA GLY A 18 -14.86 0.27 1.71
C GLY A 18 -15.14 -0.42 3.04
N PHE A 19 -14.60 -1.62 3.23
CA PHE A 19 -14.73 -2.34 4.50
C PHE A 19 -14.04 -1.63 5.65
N SER A 20 -12.95 -0.89 5.40
CA SER A 20 -12.32 -0.06 6.43
C SER A 20 -13.29 1.01 6.97
N GLY A 21 -14.15 1.59 6.12
CA GLY A 21 -15.20 2.52 6.52
C GLY A 21 -16.25 1.85 7.43
N ILE A 22 -16.66 0.62 7.11
CA ILE A 22 -17.56 -0.17 7.96
C ILE A 22 -16.92 -0.41 9.33
N LEU A 23 -15.65 -0.82 9.36
CA LEU A 23 -14.93 -1.01 10.62
C LEU A 23 -14.85 0.28 11.42
N ILE A 24 -14.56 1.41 10.79
CA ILE A 24 -14.54 2.71 11.47
C ILE A 24 -15.85 2.98 12.21
N VAL A 25 -16.99 2.67 11.58
CA VAL A 25 -18.32 2.90 12.18
C VAL A 25 -18.62 1.87 13.27
N LEU A 26 -18.43 0.59 12.99
CA LEU A 26 -18.79 -0.49 13.92
C LEU A 26 -17.91 -0.54 15.16
N THR A 27 -16.68 -0.03 15.06
CA THR A 27 -15.66 -0.23 16.09
C THR A 27 -15.29 1.08 16.76
N ARG A 28 -16.07 2.13 16.55
CA ARG A 28 -15.86 3.43 17.16
C ARG A 28 -16.09 3.30 18.67
N PRO A 29 -15.04 3.43 19.51
CA PRO A 29 -15.24 3.43 20.96
C PRO A 29 -15.98 4.71 21.37
N ASP A 30 -16.69 4.68 22.50
CA ASP A 30 -17.40 5.85 23.04
C ASP A 30 -16.46 7.05 23.29
N GLY A 31 -15.16 6.80 23.46
CA GLY A 31 -14.09 7.81 23.57
C GLY A 31 -13.25 8.06 22.30
N GLY A 32 -13.61 7.46 21.15
CA GLY A 32 -12.85 7.52 19.91
C GLY A 32 -11.64 6.57 19.83
N PHE A 33 -11.00 6.49 18.66
CA PHE A 33 -9.87 5.58 18.43
C PHE A 33 -8.63 5.97 19.21
N ASN A 34 -7.92 4.98 19.77
CA ASN A 34 -6.61 5.19 20.39
C ASN A 34 -5.49 5.32 19.33
N SER A 35 -4.28 5.75 19.75
CA SER A 35 -3.15 5.96 18.82
C SER A 35 -2.78 4.72 17.99
N PRO A 36 -2.70 3.49 18.56
CA PRO A 36 -2.54 2.25 17.80
C PRO A 36 -3.59 2.00 16.72
N GLU A 37 -4.87 2.19 17.02
CA GLU A 37 -5.97 1.97 16.09
C GLU A 37 -5.96 2.96 14.95
N ARG A 38 -5.75 4.26 15.26
CA ARG A 38 -5.62 5.30 14.24
C ARG A 38 -4.47 5.01 13.29
N PHE A 39 -3.36 4.49 13.80
CA PHE A 39 -2.23 4.11 12.95
C PHE A 39 -2.57 2.92 12.04
N LYS A 40 -3.18 1.86 12.58
CA LYS A 40 -3.62 0.70 11.77
C LYS A 40 -4.60 1.12 10.66
N LEU A 41 -5.57 1.97 10.98
CA LEU A 41 -6.50 2.56 10.01
C LEU A 41 -5.78 3.41 8.96
N ARG A 42 -4.83 4.24 9.38
CA ARG A 42 -4.02 5.06 8.45
C ARG A 42 -3.25 4.19 7.46
N VAL A 43 -2.58 3.13 7.94
CA VAL A 43 -1.84 2.21 7.07
C VAL A 43 -2.78 1.50 6.09
N LEU A 44 -3.93 1.04 6.57
CA LEU A 44 -4.95 0.37 5.76
C LEU A 44 -5.48 1.28 4.64
N ILE A 45 -5.92 2.49 4.99
CA ILE A 45 -6.46 3.46 4.03
C ILE A 45 -5.38 3.89 3.05
N PHE A 46 -4.17 4.21 3.55
CA PHE A 46 -3.04 4.58 2.71
C PHE A 46 -2.79 3.49 1.66
N SER A 47 -2.59 2.25 2.09
CA SER A 47 -2.27 1.12 1.22
C SER A 47 -3.38 0.78 0.22
N SER A 48 -4.63 0.73 0.67
CA SER A 48 -5.77 0.42 -0.19
C SER A 48 -6.02 1.52 -1.21
N MET A 49 -6.05 2.79 -0.81
CA MET A 49 -6.19 3.91 -1.75
C MET A 49 -5.01 4.00 -2.72
N GLY A 50 -3.78 3.81 -2.22
CA GLY A 50 -2.59 3.79 -3.06
C GLY A 50 -2.65 2.71 -4.13
N ALA A 51 -2.97 1.47 -3.75
CA ALA A 51 -3.15 0.37 -4.70
C ALA A 51 -4.26 0.65 -5.71
N LEU A 52 -5.40 1.21 -5.26
CA LEU A 52 -6.53 1.56 -6.13
C LEU A 52 -6.11 2.58 -7.20
N PHE A 53 -5.61 3.74 -6.77
CA PHE A 53 -5.28 4.81 -7.71
C PHE A 53 -4.12 4.41 -8.62
N LEU A 54 -3.08 3.77 -8.09
CA LEU A 54 -1.98 3.29 -8.91
C LEU A 54 -2.45 2.20 -9.89
N ALA A 55 -3.38 1.31 -9.54
CA ALA A 55 -3.94 0.35 -10.50
C ALA A 55 -4.72 1.03 -11.65
N MET A 56 -5.30 2.20 -11.41
CA MET A 56 -6.07 2.93 -12.42
C MET A 56 -5.22 3.80 -13.36
N ILE A 57 -4.09 4.35 -12.89
CA ILE A 57 -3.27 5.28 -13.67
C ILE A 57 -2.76 4.69 -15.01
N PRO A 58 -2.37 3.40 -15.11
CA PRO A 58 -1.97 2.80 -16.39
C PRO A 58 -3.01 2.95 -17.49
N PHE A 59 -4.32 2.91 -17.18
CA PHE A 59 -5.36 3.11 -18.18
C PHE A 59 -5.30 4.50 -18.81
N ALA A 60 -4.93 5.52 -18.04
CA ALA A 60 -4.79 6.88 -18.56
C ALA A 60 -3.42 7.11 -19.24
N VAL A 61 -2.35 6.58 -18.65
CA VAL A 61 -0.98 6.86 -19.11
C VAL A 61 -0.63 6.08 -20.37
N LEU A 62 -1.03 4.81 -20.48
CA LEU A 62 -0.70 3.98 -21.64
C LEU A 62 -1.50 4.39 -22.90
N ASP A 63 -2.70 4.93 -22.71
CA ASP A 63 -3.55 5.41 -23.82
C ASP A 63 -3.29 6.89 -24.19
N SER A 64 -2.34 7.55 -23.54
CA SER A 64 -2.05 8.98 -23.72
C SER A 64 -1.29 9.34 -25.02
N GLY A 65 -0.86 8.35 -25.80
CA GLY A 65 -0.05 8.54 -27.00
C GLY A 65 1.43 8.83 -26.74
N TRP A 66 1.89 8.77 -25.48
CA TRP A 66 3.32 8.82 -25.15
C TRP A 66 4.04 7.53 -25.55
N SER A 67 5.37 7.63 -25.71
CA SER A 67 6.19 6.44 -25.95
C SER A 67 6.10 5.47 -24.78
N ASP A 68 6.15 4.17 -25.06
CA ASP A 68 6.09 3.11 -24.04
C ASP A 68 7.12 3.34 -22.93
N HIS A 69 8.36 3.68 -23.30
CA HIS A 69 9.42 4.03 -22.36
C HIS A 69 9.03 5.18 -21.42
N THR A 70 8.45 6.25 -21.94
CA THR A 70 8.01 7.39 -21.12
C THR A 70 6.88 6.99 -20.17
N SER A 71 5.89 6.26 -20.67
CA SER A 71 4.74 5.80 -19.90
C SER A 71 5.17 4.96 -18.70
N TRP A 72 6.04 3.97 -18.90
CA TRP A 72 6.53 3.13 -17.81
C TRP A 72 7.41 3.87 -16.80
N ARG A 73 8.17 4.88 -17.25
CA ARG A 73 8.96 5.74 -16.34
C ARG A 73 8.06 6.57 -15.44
N ILE A 74 6.96 7.09 -15.97
CA ILE A 74 5.97 7.85 -15.18
C ILE A 74 5.28 6.94 -14.18
N LEU A 75 4.80 5.78 -14.62
CA LEU A 75 4.18 4.77 -13.76
C LEU A 75 5.14 4.32 -12.64
N GLY A 76 6.40 4.03 -12.99
CA GLY A 76 7.45 3.70 -12.03
C GLY A 76 7.72 4.82 -11.04
N ALA A 77 7.83 6.07 -11.50
CA ALA A 77 8.08 7.23 -10.65
C ALA A 77 6.95 7.46 -9.64
N LEU A 78 5.69 7.29 -10.05
CA LEU A 78 4.53 7.42 -9.17
C LEU A 78 4.55 6.35 -8.05
N VAL A 79 4.81 5.09 -8.40
CA VAL A 79 4.98 4.00 -7.42
C VAL A 79 6.17 4.29 -6.50
N LEU A 80 7.28 4.81 -7.04
CA LEU A 80 8.48 5.12 -6.27
C LEU A 80 8.19 6.22 -5.22
N ILE A 81 7.58 7.33 -5.63
CA ILE A 81 7.21 8.44 -4.74
C ILE A 81 6.29 7.95 -3.62
N TYR A 82 5.24 7.20 -4.00
CA TYR A 82 4.30 6.63 -3.05
C TYR A 82 5.00 5.71 -2.04
N THR A 83 5.88 4.84 -2.52
CA THR A 83 6.60 3.86 -1.69
C THR A 83 7.63 4.53 -0.78
N LEU A 84 8.35 5.54 -1.26
CA LEU A 84 9.31 6.30 -0.44
C LEU A 84 8.61 7.02 0.71
N TYR A 85 7.45 7.63 0.45
CA TYR A 85 6.64 8.24 1.50
C TYR A 85 6.24 7.21 2.57
N GLY A 86 5.74 6.05 2.15
CA GLY A 86 5.36 4.96 3.07
C GLY A 86 6.55 4.41 3.88
N LEU A 87 7.70 4.21 3.23
CA LEU A 87 8.92 3.69 3.84
C LEU A 87 9.52 4.64 4.88
N VAL A 88 9.40 5.94 4.68
CA VAL A 88 9.95 6.93 5.63
C VAL A 88 8.97 7.23 6.75
N SER A 89 7.69 7.46 6.44
CA SER A 89 6.70 7.95 7.42
C SER A 89 6.23 6.85 8.37
N LEU A 90 5.86 5.68 7.84
CA LEU A 90 5.13 4.67 8.61
C LEU A 90 6.02 3.90 9.60
N PRO A 91 7.28 3.51 9.28
CA PRO A 91 8.17 2.87 10.25
C PRO A 91 8.54 3.79 11.41
N ARG A 92 8.75 5.09 11.16
CA ARG A 92 9.02 6.08 12.22
C ARG A 92 7.91 6.09 13.26
N ILE A 93 6.67 6.21 12.81
CA ILE A 93 5.48 6.17 13.69
C ILE A 93 5.36 4.81 14.38
N SER A 94 5.66 3.70 13.68
CA SER A 94 5.59 2.35 14.26
C SER A 94 6.62 2.15 15.38
N PHE A 95 7.83 2.69 15.24
CA PHE A 95 8.85 2.64 16.28
C PHE A 95 8.47 3.45 17.53
N GLU A 96 7.87 4.62 17.34
CA GLU A 96 7.34 5.44 18.44
C GLU A 96 6.21 4.71 19.18
N LEU A 97 5.25 4.15 18.44
CA LEU A 97 4.15 3.37 19.02
C LEU A 97 4.63 2.09 19.70
N ARG A 98 5.69 1.44 19.19
CA ARG A 98 6.31 0.29 19.84
C ARG A 98 6.87 0.61 21.22
N ARG A 99 7.43 1.80 21.43
CA ARG A 99 7.93 2.21 22.76
C ARG A 99 6.81 2.29 23.80
N GLN A 100 5.60 2.65 23.36
CA GLN A 100 4.43 2.80 24.23
C GLN A 100 3.58 1.53 24.32
N TYR A 101 3.55 0.72 23.26
CA TYR A 101 2.70 -0.46 23.10
C TYR A 101 3.48 -1.65 22.50
N PRO A 102 4.50 -2.16 23.21
CA PRO A 102 5.43 -3.16 22.67
C PRO A 102 4.76 -4.48 22.26
N ASP A 103 3.71 -4.88 22.99
CA ASP A 103 2.94 -6.11 22.73
C ASP A 103 2.09 -6.01 21.46
N ILE A 104 1.59 -4.81 21.15
CA ILE A 104 0.75 -4.56 19.97
C ILE A 104 1.63 -4.37 18.73
N PHE A 105 2.82 -3.79 18.88
CA PHE A 105 3.77 -3.51 17.80
C PHE A 105 5.08 -4.30 17.95
N PRO A 106 5.05 -5.63 17.69
CA PRO A 106 6.26 -6.45 17.71
C PRO A 106 7.24 -6.00 16.61
N LEU A 107 8.54 -6.17 16.83
CA LEU A 107 9.57 -5.75 15.88
C LEU A 107 9.39 -6.43 14.51
N ARG A 108 8.93 -7.69 14.53
CA ARG A 108 8.62 -8.47 13.32
C ARG A 108 7.65 -7.74 12.39
N LEU A 109 6.65 -7.04 12.93
CA LEU A 109 5.72 -6.25 12.14
C LEU A 109 6.42 -5.11 11.39
N ILE A 110 7.27 -4.36 12.11
CA ILE A 110 8.00 -3.23 11.55
C ILE A 110 8.92 -3.74 10.43
N LEU A 111 9.59 -4.87 10.66
CA LEU A 111 10.41 -5.53 9.64
C LEU A 111 9.59 -5.96 8.43
N THR A 112 8.41 -6.59 8.63
CA THR A 112 7.52 -6.96 7.52
C THR A 112 7.09 -5.73 6.70
N GLN A 113 6.74 -4.64 7.37
CA GLN A 113 6.35 -3.39 6.71
C GLN A 113 7.51 -2.75 5.93
N VAL A 114 8.72 -2.73 6.50
CA VAL A 114 9.90 -2.23 5.79
C VAL A 114 10.20 -3.15 4.60
N ALA A 115 10.12 -4.47 4.77
CA ALA A 115 10.35 -5.45 3.72
C ALA A 115 9.37 -5.30 2.55
N THR A 116 8.07 -5.09 2.80
CA THR A 116 7.08 -4.89 1.73
C THR A 116 7.38 -3.62 0.91
N HIS A 117 7.78 -2.53 1.57
CA HIS A 117 8.15 -1.29 0.86
C HIS A 117 9.48 -1.43 0.11
N LEU A 118 10.49 -2.09 0.69
CA LEU A 118 11.76 -2.35 0.00
C LEU A 118 11.56 -3.26 -1.22
N GLY A 119 10.71 -4.30 -1.11
CA GLY A 119 10.33 -5.13 -2.24
C GLY A 119 9.62 -4.32 -3.33
N THR A 120 8.71 -3.42 -2.94
CA THR A 120 8.02 -2.53 -3.88
C THR A 120 9.00 -1.59 -4.59
N LEU A 121 10.00 -1.03 -3.88
CA LEU A 121 11.09 -0.25 -4.50
C LEU A 121 11.89 -1.07 -5.49
N GLY A 122 12.26 -2.31 -5.12
CA GLY A 122 13.01 -3.21 -6.00
C GLY A 122 12.28 -3.51 -7.31
N LEU A 123 10.94 -3.60 -7.27
CA LEU A 123 10.11 -3.80 -8.46
C LEU A 123 9.88 -2.50 -9.25
N ALA A 124 9.79 -1.35 -8.58
CA ALA A 124 9.52 -0.07 -9.22
C ALA A 124 10.77 0.56 -9.89
N LEU A 125 11.96 0.34 -9.34
CA LEU A 125 13.20 0.96 -9.83
C LEU A 125 13.51 0.64 -11.31
N PRO A 126 13.40 -0.62 -11.80
CA PRO A 126 13.65 -0.93 -13.20
C PRO A 126 12.68 -0.23 -14.17
N LEU A 127 11.48 0.13 -13.71
CA LEU A 127 10.50 0.87 -14.50
C LEU A 127 10.97 2.31 -14.75
N CYS A 128 11.55 2.96 -13.74
CA CYS A 128 12.06 4.34 -13.83
C CYS A 128 13.22 4.51 -14.82
N PHE A 129 14.01 3.45 -15.03
CA PHE A 129 15.13 3.43 -15.96
C PHE A 129 14.78 2.73 -17.28
N SER A 130 13.56 2.22 -17.41
CA SER A 130 13.09 1.45 -18.56
C SER A 130 14.05 0.32 -18.98
N THR A 131 14.67 -0.34 -18.00
CA THR A 131 15.72 -1.35 -18.24
C THR A 131 15.18 -2.77 -18.37
N SER A 132 13.88 -2.99 -18.18
CA SER A 132 13.27 -4.32 -18.18
C SER A 132 12.29 -4.49 -19.34
N ASN A 133 12.32 -5.66 -19.97
CA ASN A 133 11.32 -6.08 -20.96
C ASN A 133 10.01 -6.57 -20.31
N ASN A 134 9.95 -6.64 -18.97
CA ASN A 134 8.79 -7.15 -18.23
C ASN A 134 8.14 -6.09 -17.33
N GLN A 135 7.94 -4.89 -17.87
CA GLN A 135 7.43 -3.74 -17.13
C GLN A 135 6.05 -4.00 -16.51
N GLN A 136 5.17 -4.70 -17.22
CA GLN A 136 3.83 -5.02 -16.75
C GLN A 136 3.86 -5.89 -15.48
N ASN A 137 4.66 -6.96 -15.45
CA ASN A 137 4.73 -7.84 -14.27
C ASN A 137 5.40 -7.14 -13.09
N LEU A 138 6.41 -6.32 -13.35
CA LEU A 138 7.07 -5.52 -12.31
C LEU A 138 6.08 -4.53 -11.67
N TYR A 139 5.32 -3.81 -12.49
CA TYR A 139 4.31 -2.88 -12.03
C TYR A 139 3.22 -3.58 -11.22
N THR A 140 2.66 -4.66 -11.78
CA THR A 140 1.61 -5.46 -11.13
C THR A 140 2.10 -6.04 -9.80
N GLY A 141 3.32 -6.58 -9.77
CA GLY A 141 3.94 -7.10 -8.56
C GLY A 141 4.13 -6.03 -7.49
N ALA A 142 4.52 -4.81 -7.86
CA ALA A 142 4.63 -3.68 -6.94
C ALA A 142 3.27 -3.35 -6.30
N LEU A 143 2.19 -3.32 -7.10
CA LEU A 143 0.84 -3.08 -6.58
C LEU A 143 0.35 -4.20 -5.67
N ILE A 144 0.66 -5.46 -6.00
CA ILE A 144 0.34 -6.60 -5.14
C ILE A 144 1.03 -6.46 -3.77
N LEU A 145 2.29 -6.03 -3.72
CA LEU A 145 2.98 -5.81 -2.44
C LEU A 145 2.35 -4.68 -1.62
N ILE A 146 1.88 -3.62 -2.27
CA ILE A 146 1.11 -2.54 -1.61
C ILE A 146 -0.21 -3.09 -1.05
N LEU A 147 -0.93 -3.93 -1.81
CA LEU A 147 -2.15 -4.59 -1.35
C LEU A 147 -1.91 -5.53 -0.17
N VAL A 148 -0.86 -6.36 -0.24
CA VAL A 148 -0.44 -7.25 0.86
C VAL A 148 -0.17 -6.43 2.12
N HIS A 149 0.50 -5.29 1.98
CA HIS A 149 0.73 -4.38 3.10
C HIS A 149 -0.57 -3.86 3.73
N GLY A 150 -1.55 -3.47 2.90
CA GLY A 150 -2.89 -3.10 3.35
C GLY A 150 -3.64 -4.23 4.03
N ALA A 151 -3.61 -5.44 3.46
CA ALA A 151 -4.26 -6.63 4.01
C ALA A 151 -3.69 -7.00 5.39
N ILE A 152 -2.39 -6.88 5.61
CA ILE A 152 -1.78 -7.08 6.93
C ILE A 152 -2.32 -6.06 7.94
N ALA A 153 -2.43 -4.78 7.56
CA ALA A 153 -2.99 -3.74 8.42
C ALA A 153 -4.46 -4.01 8.75
N PHE A 154 -5.24 -4.49 7.79
CA PHE A 154 -6.62 -4.90 7.94
C PHE A 154 -6.80 -6.03 8.95
N VAL A 155 -6.08 -7.13 8.78
CA VAL A 155 -6.09 -8.28 9.70
C VAL A 155 -5.74 -7.82 11.12
N ARG A 156 -4.74 -6.96 11.27
CA ARG A 156 -4.36 -6.43 12.59
C ARG A 156 -5.39 -5.49 13.20
N LEU A 157 -6.15 -4.77 12.38
CA LEU A 157 -7.26 -3.94 12.85
C LEU A 157 -8.40 -4.81 13.41
N LEU A 158 -8.64 -5.99 12.84
CA LEU A 158 -9.63 -6.95 13.29
C LEU A 158 -9.22 -7.70 14.55
N PHE A 159 -8.04 -8.33 14.55
CA PHE A 159 -7.69 -9.33 15.57
C PHE A 159 -6.84 -8.80 16.73
N TYR A 160 -6.10 -7.70 16.54
CA TYR A 160 -5.22 -7.15 17.59
C TYR A 160 -5.80 -5.88 18.20
N ARG A 161 -6.96 -6.03 18.85
CA ARG A 161 -7.61 -4.99 19.66
C ARG A 161 -7.28 -5.19 21.13
N ARG A 162 -7.05 -4.09 21.85
CA ARG A 162 -7.08 -4.13 23.32
C ARG A 162 -8.55 -4.09 23.73
N HIS A 163 -8.97 -5.08 24.51
CA HIS A 163 -10.14 -4.93 25.38
C HIS A 163 -9.79 -3.98 26.54
#